data_AF-A0A8J2YK66-F1
#
_entry.id   AF-A0A8J2YK66-F1
#
_cell.length_a   1.000
_cell.length_b   1.000
_cell.length_c   1.000
_cell.angle_alpha   90.00
_cell.angle_beta   90.00
_cell.angle_gamma   90.00
#
_symmetry.space_group_name_H-M   'P 1'
#
loop_
_entity.id
_entity.type
_entity.pdbx_description
1 polymer ?
#
loop_
_entity_poly.entity_id
_entity_poly.type
_entity_poly.pdbx_seq_one_letter_code
_entity_poly.pdbx_strand_id
1 'polypeptide(L)'
;MANETDIWRPGSFTKNFSWGKPSAGLSELHEIIRLGFTNEMKDVPREEFRGRVRSSGRPDYIPINFFLFNKTVDGVNLLCADELVFQALNYSHSPRFDKLALFAFILSLAGRWTGARAEQRRPALWANAYVKEHIAGILNWQTKLVSADDIENFVKGDPRYRAETTRKLATNLNYLFIGGRLSEMDSARIERWWVDCLFLALDRIVEDRLLDRKATSPSDYGRHLERYGFMELTGKATLEKKLAIKHLVNLYDACGGRSRFSEKATKERTGMLLPDIQFFVANDPRPRGAVHMTNPRILKSIPPACAMLAKYAGFDDLSPDDLEEFDLEEFVKRKTQAALNRLKKENIEPSMTAEQLMKLMRGE
;
A
#
# COMPACT_ATOMS: atom_id res chain seq x y z
N MET A 1 0.25 -21.21 25.51
CA MET A 1 0.75 -21.82 24.25
C MET A 1 0.38 -20.87 23.12
N ALA A 2 1.31 -20.53 22.23
CA ALA A 2 1.02 -19.67 21.08
C ALA A 2 -0.08 -20.32 20.22
N ASN A 3 -1.01 -19.53 19.69
CA ASN A 3 -2.05 -20.02 18.78
C ASN A 3 -1.36 -20.57 17.51
N GLU A 4 -1.91 -21.59 16.83
CA GLU A 4 -1.26 -22.12 15.61
C GLU A 4 -1.05 -21.04 14.54
N THR A 5 -1.86 -19.98 14.58
CA THR A 5 -1.75 -18.78 13.75
C THR A 5 -0.52 -17.92 14.04
N ASP A 6 0.18 -18.14 15.15
CA ASP A 6 1.35 -17.38 15.58
C ASP A 6 2.65 -18.18 15.39
N ILE A 7 2.58 -19.43 14.92
CA ILE A 7 3.75 -20.23 14.58
C ILE A 7 4.34 -19.72 13.26
N TRP A 8 5.64 -19.41 13.28
CA TRP A 8 6.33 -18.95 12.08
C TRP A 8 7.00 -20.10 11.37
N ARG A 9 6.58 -20.32 10.13
CA ARG A 9 7.20 -21.28 9.21
C ARG A 9 7.69 -20.52 7.98
N PRO A 10 8.95 -20.70 7.56
CA PRO A 10 9.47 -20.05 6.35
C PRO A 10 8.82 -20.60 5.07
N GLY A 11 8.20 -21.78 5.12
CA GLY A 11 7.48 -22.36 3.99
C GLY A 11 8.36 -22.55 2.75
N SER A 12 7.82 -22.22 1.58
CA SER A 12 8.55 -22.31 0.31
C SER A 12 9.50 -21.14 0.06
N PHE A 13 9.55 -20.14 0.95
CA PHE A 13 10.49 -19.00 0.86
C PHE A 13 11.95 -19.43 0.80
N THR A 14 12.27 -20.59 1.39
CA THR A 14 13.62 -21.17 1.41
C THR A 14 13.86 -22.18 0.30
N LYS A 15 12.89 -22.49 -0.57
CA LYS A 15 13.04 -23.62 -1.50
C LYS A 15 13.46 -23.24 -2.92
N ASN A 16 12.93 -22.18 -3.54
CA ASN A 16 13.33 -21.72 -4.89
C ASN A 16 12.79 -20.30 -5.17
N PHE A 17 13.08 -19.35 -4.28
CA PHE A 17 12.73 -17.94 -4.49
C PHE A 17 13.89 -17.23 -5.20
N SER A 18 13.71 -16.93 -6.48
CA SER A 18 14.58 -16.01 -7.21
C SER A 18 13.91 -14.65 -7.30
N TRP A 19 14.65 -13.59 -7.00
CA TRP A 19 14.18 -12.20 -7.03
C TRP A 19 14.86 -11.39 -8.16
N GLY A 20 15.57 -12.08 -9.06
CA GLY A 20 16.58 -11.44 -9.90
C GLY A 20 17.76 -10.91 -9.09
N LYS A 21 18.49 -9.93 -9.65
CA LYS A 21 19.54 -9.17 -8.92
C LYS A 21 18.87 -8.08 -8.06
N PRO A 22 19.35 -7.73 -6.85
CA PRO A 22 18.68 -6.74 -6.01
C PRO A 22 18.63 -5.36 -6.69
N SER A 23 19.61 -5.07 -7.54
CA SER A 23 19.65 -3.85 -8.37
C SER A 23 18.49 -3.73 -9.36
N ALA A 24 17.80 -4.83 -9.68
CA ALA A 24 16.62 -4.84 -10.53
C ALA A 24 15.31 -4.65 -9.72
N GLY A 25 15.42 -4.47 -8.40
CA GLY A 25 14.27 -4.36 -7.50
C GLY A 25 13.36 -5.59 -7.55
N LEU A 26 12.06 -5.36 -7.50
CA LEU A 26 10.99 -6.35 -7.64
C LEU A 26 10.32 -6.28 -9.03
N SER A 27 11.09 -5.97 -10.06
CA SER A 27 10.64 -5.90 -11.47
C SER A 27 10.02 -7.23 -11.96
N GLU A 28 10.60 -8.36 -11.60
CA GLU A 28 10.03 -9.67 -11.98
C GLU A 28 8.63 -9.89 -11.38
N LEU A 29 8.41 -9.47 -10.13
CA LEU A 29 7.08 -9.52 -9.51
C LEU A 29 6.10 -8.58 -10.23
N HIS A 30 6.55 -7.37 -10.57
CA HIS A 30 5.75 -6.40 -11.34
C HIS A 30 5.29 -6.99 -12.68
N GLU A 31 6.21 -7.56 -13.45
CA GLU A 31 5.92 -8.20 -14.74
C GLU A 31 4.94 -9.37 -14.59
N ILE A 32 5.12 -10.20 -13.57
CA ILE A 32 4.28 -11.37 -13.34
C ILE A 32 2.86 -10.99 -12.93
N ILE A 33 2.70 -9.94 -12.14
CA ILE A 33 1.37 -9.39 -11.82
C ILE A 33 0.70 -8.88 -13.11
N ARG A 34 1.42 -8.11 -13.94
CA ARG A 34 0.86 -7.61 -15.22
C ARG A 34 0.43 -8.74 -16.14
N LEU A 35 1.30 -9.74 -16.31
CA LEU A 35 1.03 -10.91 -17.14
C LEU A 35 -0.16 -11.71 -16.61
N GLY A 36 -0.19 -11.98 -15.30
CA GLY A 36 -1.20 -12.83 -14.71
C GLY A 36 -2.59 -12.19 -14.62
N PHE A 37 -2.67 -10.86 -14.48
CA PHE A 37 -3.94 -10.10 -14.50
C PHE A 37 -4.32 -9.56 -15.89
N THR A 38 -3.48 -9.74 -16.92
CA THR A 38 -3.75 -9.32 -18.32
C THR A 38 -4.21 -7.86 -18.46
N ASN A 39 -3.65 -6.96 -17.65
CA ASN A 39 -4.04 -5.55 -17.58
C ASN A 39 -5.51 -5.29 -17.20
N GLU A 40 -6.18 -6.24 -16.55
CA GLU A 40 -7.54 -6.09 -16.07
C GLU A 40 -7.59 -5.93 -14.53
N MET A 41 -8.25 -4.88 -14.05
CA MET A 41 -8.48 -4.63 -12.62
C MET A 41 -9.66 -5.42 -12.06
N LYS A 42 -9.59 -6.76 -12.13
CA LYS A 42 -10.59 -7.68 -11.58
C LYS A 42 -9.94 -8.90 -10.92
N ASP A 43 -10.69 -9.57 -10.05
CA ASP A 43 -10.24 -10.82 -9.44
C ASP A 43 -10.07 -11.90 -10.53
N VAL A 44 -8.98 -12.67 -10.48
CA VAL A 44 -8.64 -13.66 -11.51
C VAL A 44 -8.55 -15.05 -10.89
N PRO A 45 -9.09 -16.11 -11.52
CA PRO A 45 -8.87 -17.48 -11.10
C PRO A 45 -7.38 -17.80 -10.98
N ARG A 46 -6.99 -18.37 -9.84
CA ARG A 46 -5.59 -18.65 -9.52
C ARG A 46 -4.93 -19.59 -10.54
N GLU A 47 -5.67 -20.59 -11.04
CA GLU A 47 -5.18 -21.50 -12.07
C GLU A 47 -4.97 -20.80 -13.41
N GLU A 48 -5.83 -19.85 -13.76
CA GLU A 48 -5.71 -19.06 -14.98
C GLU A 48 -4.49 -18.13 -14.90
N PHE A 49 -4.32 -17.41 -13.78
CA PHE A 49 -3.13 -16.62 -13.52
C PHE A 49 -1.85 -17.46 -13.69
N ARG A 50 -1.79 -18.63 -13.06
CA ARG A 50 -0.63 -19.54 -13.15
C ARG A 50 -0.45 -20.12 -14.55
N GLY A 51 -1.53 -20.37 -15.27
CA GLY A 51 -1.50 -20.78 -16.67
C GLY A 51 -0.81 -19.72 -17.53
N ARG A 52 -1.21 -18.45 -17.40
CA ARG A 52 -0.62 -17.31 -18.12
C ARG A 52 0.88 -17.16 -17.84
N VAL A 53 1.29 -17.28 -16.58
CA VAL A 53 2.71 -17.22 -16.18
C VAL A 53 3.53 -18.39 -16.72
N ARG A 54 2.99 -19.62 -16.66
CA ARG A 54 3.67 -20.80 -17.22
C ARG A 54 3.85 -20.70 -18.74
N SER A 55 2.83 -20.20 -19.44
CA SER A 55 2.87 -20.00 -20.89
C SER A 55 3.93 -18.99 -21.35
N SER A 56 4.39 -18.08 -20.47
CA SER A 56 5.50 -17.17 -20.78
C SER A 56 6.88 -17.80 -20.54
N GLY A 57 6.97 -19.12 -20.35
CA GLY A 57 8.23 -19.84 -20.10
C GLY A 57 8.81 -19.63 -18.69
N ARG A 58 8.05 -19.02 -17.77
CA ARG A 58 8.47 -18.85 -16.37
C ARG A 58 8.04 -20.05 -15.54
N PRO A 59 8.86 -20.47 -14.55
CA PRO A 59 8.46 -21.54 -13.63
C PRO A 59 7.25 -21.09 -12.81
N ASP A 60 6.60 -22.05 -12.13
CA ASP A 60 5.52 -21.75 -11.21
C ASP A 60 5.98 -20.72 -10.17
N TYR A 61 5.47 -19.49 -10.28
CA TYR A 61 5.96 -18.36 -9.50
C TYR A 61 5.36 -18.40 -8.10
N ILE A 62 5.93 -19.27 -7.27
CA ILE A 62 5.66 -19.42 -5.85
C ILE A 62 5.59 -18.08 -5.08
N PRO A 63 6.38 -17.04 -5.42
CA PRO A 63 6.30 -15.75 -4.74
C PRO A 63 4.90 -15.15 -4.63
N ILE A 64 3.99 -15.39 -5.58
CA ILE A 64 2.62 -14.85 -5.51
C ILE A 64 1.89 -15.18 -4.20
N ASN A 65 2.24 -16.29 -3.53
CA ASN A 65 1.63 -16.68 -2.26
C ASN A 65 1.98 -15.75 -1.10
N PHE A 66 3.03 -14.96 -1.23
CA PHE A 66 3.49 -14.03 -0.21
C PHE A 66 3.09 -12.59 -0.51
N PHE A 67 2.88 -12.25 -1.78
CA PHE A 67 2.56 -10.90 -2.20
C PHE A 67 1.10 -10.70 -2.55
N LEU A 68 0.39 -11.67 -3.13
CA LEU A 68 -0.98 -11.48 -3.59
C LEU A 68 -1.99 -12.03 -2.60
N PHE A 69 -3.15 -11.37 -2.53
CA PHE A 69 -4.24 -11.80 -1.66
C PHE A 69 -5.10 -12.87 -2.36
N ASN A 70 -5.41 -13.94 -1.63
CA ASN A 70 -6.16 -15.09 -2.11
C ASN A 70 -7.52 -15.18 -1.40
N LYS A 71 -8.56 -15.54 -2.13
CA LYS A 71 -9.86 -15.91 -1.57
C LYS A 71 -10.50 -17.05 -2.34
N THR A 72 -11.47 -17.71 -1.73
CA THR A 72 -12.34 -18.67 -2.43
C THR A 72 -13.75 -18.11 -2.50
N VAL A 73 -14.31 -18.04 -3.70
CA VAL A 73 -15.69 -17.63 -3.95
C VAL A 73 -16.35 -18.74 -4.77
N ASP A 74 -17.46 -19.28 -4.28
CA ASP A 74 -18.23 -20.34 -4.94
C ASP A 74 -17.37 -21.53 -5.42
N GLY A 75 -16.40 -21.94 -4.59
CA GLY A 75 -15.47 -23.05 -4.86
C GLY A 75 -14.28 -22.69 -5.75
N VAL A 76 -14.24 -21.49 -6.33
CA VAL A 76 -13.13 -21.01 -7.18
C VAL A 76 -12.11 -20.25 -6.36
N ASN A 77 -10.84 -20.65 -6.45
CA ASN A 77 -9.72 -19.93 -5.85
C ASN A 77 -9.36 -18.73 -6.72
N LEU A 78 -9.48 -17.52 -6.18
CA LEU A 78 -9.23 -16.25 -6.84
C LEU A 78 -8.02 -15.54 -6.24
N LEU A 79 -7.28 -14.84 -7.09
CA LEU A 79 -6.34 -13.79 -6.70
C LEU A 79 -7.06 -12.45 -6.79
N CYS A 80 -7.06 -11.68 -5.71
CA CYS A 80 -7.76 -10.40 -5.65
C CYS A 80 -6.98 -9.31 -6.38
N ALA A 81 -7.69 -8.48 -7.15
CA ALA A 81 -7.17 -7.19 -7.58
C ALA A 81 -7.25 -6.21 -6.40
N ASP A 82 -6.08 -5.83 -5.88
CA ASP A 82 -5.89 -4.86 -4.79
C ASP A 82 -4.97 -3.71 -5.25
N GLU A 83 -4.60 -2.82 -4.32
CA GLU A 83 -3.71 -1.69 -4.61
C GLU A 83 -2.35 -2.10 -5.21
N LEU A 84 -1.78 -3.26 -4.87
CA LEU A 84 -0.51 -3.70 -5.44
C LEU A 84 -0.69 -4.03 -6.93
N VAL A 85 -1.80 -4.68 -7.28
CA VAL A 85 -2.18 -4.98 -8.66
C VAL A 85 -2.44 -3.68 -9.41
N PHE A 86 -3.20 -2.74 -8.83
CA PHE A 86 -3.46 -1.43 -9.42
C PHE A 86 -2.18 -0.70 -9.82
N GLN A 87 -1.19 -0.65 -8.94
CA GLN A 87 0.08 0.01 -9.22
C GLN A 87 0.88 -0.72 -10.31
N ALA A 88 0.89 -2.06 -10.31
CA ALA A 88 1.58 -2.83 -11.35
C ALA A 88 0.96 -2.64 -12.74
N LEU A 89 -0.37 -2.57 -12.84
CA LEU A 89 -1.07 -2.47 -14.13
C LEU A 89 -0.98 -1.07 -14.73
N ASN A 90 -1.00 -0.03 -13.90
CA ASN A 90 -1.11 1.35 -14.39
C ASN A 90 0.22 2.10 -14.48
N TYR A 91 1.30 1.59 -13.90
CA TYR A 91 2.59 2.26 -13.90
C TYR A 91 3.71 1.30 -14.30
N SER A 92 4.75 1.87 -14.91
CA SER A 92 6.02 1.17 -15.10
C SER A 92 6.63 0.76 -13.75
N HIS A 93 7.45 -0.29 -13.75
CA HIS A 93 8.21 -0.69 -12.58
C HIS A 93 9.01 0.52 -12.06
N SER A 94 9.00 0.71 -10.74
CA SER A 94 9.67 1.82 -10.11
C SER A 94 10.03 1.50 -8.66
N PRO A 95 10.92 2.30 -8.05
CA PRO A 95 11.24 2.10 -6.65
C PRO A 95 10.08 2.28 -5.66
N ARG A 96 9.02 2.99 -6.07
CA ARG A 96 7.78 3.10 -5.30
C ARG A 96 7.04 1.76 -5.26
N PHE A 97 7.01 1.06 -6.40
CA PHE A 97 6.45 -0.28 -6.49
C PHE A 97 7.25 -1.26 -5.62
N ASP A 98 8.58 -1.17 -5.61
CA ASP A 98 9.42 -2.04 -4.77
C ASP A 98 9.09 -1.89 -3.28
N LYS A 99 8.95 -0.65 -2.80
CA LYS A 99 8.55 -0.36 -1.41
C LYS A 99 7.13 -0.85 -1.10
N LEU A 100 6.18 -0.70 -2.04
CA LEU A 100 4.81 -1.20 -1.88
C LEU A 100 4.76 -2.73 -1.85
N ALA A 101 5.50 -3.41 -2.73
CA ALA A 101 5.58 -4.86 -2.78
C ALA A 101 6.27 -5.41 -1.53
N LEU A 102 7.35 -4.76 -1.07
CA LEU A 102 7.98 -5.11 0.21
C LEU A 102 6.98 -4.95 1.37
N PHE A 103 6.22 -3.85 1.40
CA PHE A 103 5.16 -3.66 2.38
C PHE A 103 4.10 -4.78 2.32
N ALA A 104 3.66 -5.17 1.12
CA ALA A 104 2.71 -6.27 0.92
C ALA A 104 3.20 -7.58 1.55
N PHE A 105 4.49 -7.86 1.39
CA PHE A 105 5.16 -9.03 1.98
C PHE A 105 5.22 -8.96 3.50
N ILE A 106 5.72 -7.86 4.07
CA ILE A 106 5.88 -7.73 5.54
C ILE A 106 4.55 -7.54 6.25
N LEU A 107 3.50 -7.03 5.59
CA LEU A 107 2.14 -7.04 6.12
C LEU A 107 1.65 -8.48 6.38
N SER A 108 2.09 -9.42 5.54
CA SER A 108 1.82 -10.85 5.66
C SER A 108 0.31 -11.13 5.79
N LEU A 109 -0.46 -10.57 4.84
CA LEU A 109 -1.88 -10.83 4.66
C LEU A 109 -2.11 -11.33 3.24
N ALA A 110 -2.04 -12.65 3.07
CA ALA A 110 -2.16 -13.32 1.78
C ALA A 110 -3.53 -14.01 1.58
N GLY A 111 -4.43 -13.95 2.56
CA GLY A 111 -5.77 -14.52 2.49
C GLY A 111 -5.78 -16.05 2.48
N ARG A 112 -6.84 -16.70 2.02
CA ARG A 112 -6.98 -18.17 2.07
C ARG A 112 -7.58 -18.74 0.80
N TRP A 113 -7.17 -19.95 0.45
CA TRP A 113 -7.72 -20.68 -0.70
C TRP A 113 -7.91 -22.16 -0.37
N THR A 114 -8.70 -22.86 -1.18
CA THR A 114 -8.96 -24.30 -0.99
C THR A 114 -7.65 -25.09 -1.02
N GLY A 115 -7.37 -25.84 0.03
CA GLY A 115 -6.14 -26.62 0.20
C GLY A 115 -4.97 -25.85 0.83
N ALA A 116 -5.13 -24.57 1.16
CA ALA A 116 -4.14 -23.83 1.93
C ALA A 116 -4.15 -24.26 3.40
N ARG A 117 -2.96 -24.43 3.99
CA ARG A 117 -2.81 -24.60 5.44
C ARG A 117 -3.04 -23.27 6.16
N ALA A 118 -3.40 -23.32 7.45
CA ALA A 118 -3.72 -22.13 8.23
C ALA A 118 -2.58 -21.09 8.26
N GLU A 119 -1.33 -21.55 8.34
CA GLU A 119 -0.15 -20.66 8.33
C GLU A 119 0.05 -19.91 7.00
N GLN A 120 -0.53 -20.39 5.90
CA GLN A 120 -0.40 -19.76 4.58
C GLN A 120 -1.28 -18.52 4.43
N ARG A 121 -2.19 -18.27 5.38
CA ARG A 121 -2.94 -17.01 5.45
C ARG A 121 -2.05 -15.82 5.75
N ARG A 122 -1.00 -16.05 6.55
CA ARG A 122 0.01 -15.06 6.95
C ARG A 122 1.41 -15.67 6.78
N PRO A 123 1.87 -15.86 5.54
CA PRO A 123 3.01 -16.73 5.24
C PRO A 123 4.38 -16.15 5.67
N ALA A 124 4.45 -14.85 5.97
CA ALA A 124 5.66 -14.13 6.35
C ALA A 124 5.56 -13.48 7.75
N LEU A 125 4.89 -14.13 8.70
CA LEU A 125 4.76 -13.59 10.08
C LEU A 125 6.10 -13.32 10.77
N TRP A 126 7.12 -14.12 10.47
CA TRP A 126 8.49 -13.90 10.95
C TRP A 126 9.07 -12.58 10.43
N ALA A 127 8.81 -12.21 9.16
CA ALA A 127 9.25 -10.93 8.61
C ALA A 127 8.43 -9.77 9.17
N ASN A 128 7.11 -9.96 9.32
CA ASN A 128 6.23 -8.99 9.98
C ASN A 128 6.73 -8.65 11.39
N ALA A 129 6.98 -9.67 12.20
CA ALA A 129 7.46 -9.51 13.56
C ALA A 129 8.86 -8.91 13.61
N TYR A 130 9.78 -9.35 12.74
CA TYR A 130 11.11 -8.75 12.65
C TYR A 130 11.03 -7.23 12.37
N VAL A 131 10.18 -6.80 11.44
CA VAL A 131 10.02 -5.36 11.19
C VAL A 131 9.38 -4.64 12.38
N LYS A 132 8.30 -5.16 12.94
CA LYS A 132 7.56 -4.48 14.02
C LYS A 132 8.31 -4.46 15.35
N GLU A 133 8.83 -5.61 15.76
CA GLU A 133 9.38 -5.83 17.09
C GLU A 133 10.87 -5.47 17.12
N HIS A 134 11.62 -5.77 16.05
CA HIS A 134 13.07 -5.49 16.00
C HIS A 134 13.39 -4.16 15.30
N ILE A 135 13.02 -3.99 14.02
CA ILE A 135 13.38 -2.77 13.29
C ILE A 135 12.71 -1.53 13.90
N ALA A 136 11.38 -1.56 14.09
CA ALA A 136 10.65 -0.44 14.63
C ALA A 136 10.82 -0.34 16.16
N GLY A 137 10.68 -1.47 16.87
CA GLY A 137 10.70 -1.51 18.33
C GLY A 137 12.08 -1.30 18.97
N ILE A 138 13.15 -1.87 18.40
CA ILE A 138 14.49 -1.86 18.99
C ILE A 138 15.43 -0.92 18.22
N LEU A 139 15.48 -1.06 16.89
CA LEU A 139 16.41 -0.29 16.05
C LEU A 139 15.89 1.12 15.71
N ASN A 140 14.62 1.43 16.01
CA ASN A 140 13.96 2.69 15.66
C ASN A 140 14.17 3.07 14.18
N TRP A 141 13.95 2.10 13.28
CA TRP A 141 14.15 2.23 11.83
C TRP A 141 15.59 2.56 11.38
N GLN A 142 16.61 2.26 12.19
CA GLN A 142 18.02 2.28 11.75
C GLN A 142 18.35 1.07 10.87
N THR A 143 17.84 1.11 9.64
CA THR A 143 17.91 0.01 8.65
C THR A 143 19.33 -0.37 8.22
N LYS A 144 20.33 0.49 8.42
CA LYS A 144 21.76 0.17 8.22
C LYS A 144 22.28 -0.98 9.10
N LEU A 145 21.59 -1.28 10.19
CA LEU A 145 21.93 -2.37 11.11
C LEU A 145 21.30 -3.71 10.70
N VAL A 146 20.37 -3.68 9.74
CA VAL A 146 19.71 -4.88 9.21
C VAL A 146 20.68 -5.62 8.30
N SER A 147 20.92 -6.88 8.63
CA SER A 147 21.77 -7.80 7.86
C SER A 147 21.24 -9.22 7.94
N ALA A 148 21.77 -10.14 7.13
CA ALA A 148 21.42 -11.55 7.24
C ALA A 148 21.77 -12.13 8.63
N ASP A 149 22.86 -11.67 9.25
CA ASP A 149 23.25 -12.14 10.59
C ASP A 149 22.29 -11.60 11.67
N ASP A 150 21.88 -10.33 11.56
CA ASP A 150 20.89 -9.73 12.46
C ASP A 150 19.52 -10.43 12.36
N ILE A 151 19.03 -10.66 11.14
CA ILE A 151 17.79 -11.40 10.89
C ILE A 151 17.87 -12.83 11.45
N GLU A 152 19.00 -13.51 11.21
CA GLU A 152 19.20 -14.88 11.69
C GLU A 152 19.18 -14.96 13.22
N ASN A 153 19.85 -14.02 13.89
CA ASN A 153 19.86 -13.95 15.35
C ASN A 153 18.46 -13.71 15.92
N PHE A 154 17.68 -12.82 15.31
CA PHE A 154 16.30 -12.58 15.72
C PHE A 154 15.45 -13.85 15.61
N VAL A 155 15.43 -14.51 14.44
CA VAL A 155 14.55 -15.69 14.25
C VAL A 155 15.01 -16.90 15.05
N LYS A 156 16.31 -17.07 15.29
CA LYS A 156 16.85 -18.14 16.16
C LYS A 156 16.44 -17.96 17.62
N GLY A 157 16.38 -16.70 18.07
CA GLY A 157 16.04 -16.35 19.45
C GLY A 157 14.54 -16.44 19.76
N ASP A 158 13.67 -16.56 18.75
CA ASP A 158 12.23 -16.49 18.95
C ASP A 158 11.54 -17.87 18.98
N PRO A 159 10.83 -18.22 20.07
CA PRO A 159 10.16 -19.52 20.18
C PRO A 159 8.99 -19.72 19.21
N ARG A 160 8.49 -18.66 18.56
CA ARG A 160 7.47 -18.76 17.49
C ARG A 160 8.05 -19.35 16.22
N TYR A 161 9.36 -19.23 15.98
CA TYR A 161 10.01 -19.78 14.80
C TYR A 161 10.19 -21.29 14.89
N ARG A 162 9.56 -22.03 13.96
CA ARG A 162 9.62 -23.51 13.91
C ARG A 162 10.09 -23.99 12.55
N ALA A 163 11.40 -23.91 12.31
CA ALA A 163 12.06 -24.55 11.17
C ALA A 163 13.58 -24.67 11.39
N GLU A 164 14.20 -25.61 10.69
CA GLU A 164 15.65 -25.85 10.78
C GLU A 164 16.47 -24.82 9.99
N THR A 165 15.91 -24.25 8.92
CA THR A 165 16.68 -23.44 7.94
C THR A 165 16.64 -21.94 8.25
N THR A 166 17.31 -21.49 9.32
CA THR A 166 17.38 -20.05 9.68
C THR A 166 18.28 -19.26 8.74
N ARG A 167 19.46 -19.79 8.39
CA ARG A 167 20.44 -19.06 7.57
C ARG A 167 19.88 -18.71 6.20
N LYS A 168 19.33 -19.71 5.51
CA LYS A 168 18.77 -19.53 4.17
C LYS A 168 17.59 -18.55 4.16
N LEU A 169 16.74 -18.60 5.18
CA LEU A 169 15.66 -17.62 5.37
C LEU A 169 16.24 -16.21 5.48
N ALA A 170 17.20 -16.02 6.38
CA ALA A 170 17.78 -14.72 6.67
C ALA A 170 18.52 -14.12 5.47
N THR A 171 19.29 -14.92 4.73
CA THR A 171 19.93 -14.49 3.49
C THR A 171 18.90 -14.07 2.44
N ASN A 172 17.86 -14.88 2.22
CA ASN A 172 16.80 -14.55 1.25
C ASN A 172 16.01 -13.30 1.66
N LEU A 173 15.72 -13.13 2.95
CA LEU A 173 15.01 -11.96 3.47
C LEU A 173 15.86 -10.70 3.32
N ASN A 174 17.13 -10.76 3.68
CA ASN A 174 18.05 -9.64 3.52
C ASN A 174 18.12 -9.21 2.04
N TYR A 175 18.19 -10.18 1.13
CA TYR A 175 18.19 -9.93 -0.30
C TYR A 175 16.88 -9.25 -0.76
N LEU A 176 15.73 -9.71 -0.26
CA LEU A 176 14.43 -9.09 -0.50
C LEU A 176 14.36 -7.67 0.08
N PHE A 177 14.93 -7.41 1.26
CA PHE A 177 14.97 -6.07 1.85
C PHE A 177 15.83 -5.09 1.06
N ILE A 178 16.93 -5.54 0.49
CA ILE A 178 17.75 -4.73 -0.42
C ILE A 178 16.94 -4.41 -1.69
N GLY A 179 16.38 -5.43 -2.36
CA GLY A 179 15.58 -5.23 -3.59
C GLY A 179 14.29 -4.43 -3.36
N GLY A 180 13.67 -4.59 -2.20
CA GLY A 180 12.49 -3.85 -1.75
C GLY A 180 12.79 -2.45 -1.19
N ARG A 181 14.07 -2.05 -1.18
CA ARG A 181 14.57 -0.74 -0.72
C ARG A 181 14.16 -0.39 0.71
N LEU A 182 14.24 -1.37 1.63
CA LEU A 182 13.96 -1.18 3.05
C LEU A 182 14.74 0.01 3.64
N SER A 183 15.99 0.21 3.19
CA SER A 183 16.86 1.31 3.64
C SER A 183 16.29 2.71 3.41
N GLU A 184 15.30 2.83 2.53
CA GLU A 184 14.68 4.11 2.15
C GLU A 184 13.27 4.28 2.73
N MET A 185 12.82 3.33 3.56
CA MET A 185 11.52 3.41 4.22
C MET A 185 11.59 4.15 5.56
N ASP A 186 12.78 4.57 6.02
CA ASP A 186 12.97 5.26 7.31
C ASP A 186 12.57 6.75 7.30
N SER A 187 12.09 7.25 6.16
CA SER A 187 11.63 8.63 5.98
C SER A 187 10.56 9.02 7.01
N ALA A 188 10.77 10.19 7.62
CA ALA A 188 9.83 10.82 8.54
C ALA A 188 8.61 11.44 7.83
N ARG A 189 8.75 11.72 6.53
CA ARG A 189 7.75 12.41 5.71
C ARG A 189 6.83 11.43 5.00
N ILE A 190 5.69 11.94 4.58
CA ILE A 190 4.78 11.19 3.71
C ILE A 190 5.35 11.18 2.30
N GLU A 191 5.44 9.98 1.74
CA GLU A 191 5.79 9.73 0.34
C GLU A 191 4.65 8.97 -0.33
N ARG A 192 4.58 9.02 -1.66
CA ARG A 192 3.49 8.37 -2.42
C ARG A 192 3.39 6.86 -2.17
N TRP A 193 4.52 6.15 -2.05
CA TRP A 193 4.52 4.72 -1.73
C TRP A 193 3.84 4.43 -0.39
N TRP A 194 4.00 5.31 0.60
CA TRP A 194 3.41 5.16 1.94
C TRP A 194 1.88 5.30 1.88
N VAL A 195 1.40 6.22 1.05
CA VAL A 195 -0.01 6.43 0.77
C VAL A 195 -0.62 5.19 0.10
N ASP A 196 0.08 4.59 -0.87
CA ASP A 196 -0.34 3.35 -1.52
C ASP A 196 -0.34 2.16 -0.53
N CYS A 197 0.63 2.07 0.38
CA CYS A 197 0.65 1.06 1.43
C CYS A 197 -0.61 1.12 2.33
N LEU A 198 -1.12 2.31 2.64
CA LEU A 198 -2.34 2.44 3.44
C LEU A 198 -3.54 1.85 2.72
N PHE A 199 -3.71 2.14 1.43
CA PHE A 199 -4.78 1.60 0.60
C PHE A 199 -4.68 0.08 0.49
N LEU A 200 -3.46 -0.43 0.27
CA LEU A 200 -3.20 -1.88 0.25
C LEU A 200 -3.56 -2.55 1.58
N ALA A 201 -3.16 -1.93 2.70
CA ALA A 201 -3.46 -2.45 4.03
C ALA A 201 -4.96 -2.55 4.26
N LEU A 202 -5.72 -1.49 3.93
CA LEU A 202 -7.18 -1.50 4.07
C LEU A 202 -7.85 -2.52 3.15
N ASP A 203 -7.44 -2.59 1.87
CA ASP A 203 -7.96 -3.61 0.94
C ASP A 203 -7.83 -5.02 1.53
N ARG A 204 -6.66 -5.35 2.06
CA ARG A 204 -6.38 -6.68 2.59
C ARG A 204 -7.01 -6.94 3.95
N ILE A 205 -7.03 -5.95 4.84
CA ILE A 205 -7.67 -6.09 6.15
C ILE A 205 -9.17 -6.34 5.98
N VAL A 206 -9.83 -5.57 5.10
CA VAL A 206 -11.27 -5.71 4.86
C VAL A 206 -11.57 -7.07 4.23
N GLU A 207 -10.86 -7.46 3.17
CA GLU A 207 -11.04 -8.77 2.54
C GLU A 207 -10.72 -9.92 3.51
N ASP A 208 -9.65 -9.82 4.30
CA ASP A 208 -9.27 -10.86 5.27
C ASP A 208 -10.36 -11.08 6.33
N ARG A 209 -10.99 -10.00 6.80
CA ARG A 209 -12.11 -10.08 7.73
C ARG A 209 -13.37 -10.65 7.09
N LEU A 210 -13.64 -10.32 5.82
CA LEU A 210 -14.76 -10.90 5.07
C LEU A 210 -14.61 -12.41 4.90
N LEU A 211 -13.38 -12.93 4.78
CA LEU A 211 -13.13 -14.36 4.79
C LEU A 211 -13.67 -15.02 6.10
N ASP A 212 -13.61 -14.31 7.23
CA ASP A 212 -14.17 -14.73 8.52
C ASP A 212 -15.64 -14.32 8.72
N ARG A 213 -16.33 -13.90 7.64
CA ARG A 213 -17.72 -13.37 7.67
C ARG A 213 -17.90 -12.18 8.60
N LYS A 214 -16.84 -11.39 8.79
CA LYS A 214 -16.86 -10.17 9.60
C LYS A 214 -16.84 -8.96 8.69
N ALA A 215 -17.96 -8.24 8.65
CA ALA A 215 -17.99 -6.92 8.02
C ALA A 215 -17.04 -5.96 8.75
N THR A 216 -16.60 -4.93 8.04
CA THR A 216 -15.76 -3.87 8.58
C THR A 216 -16.45 -2.54 8.31
N SER A 217 -16.80 -1.81 9.37
CA SER A 217 -17.36 -0.47 9.24
C SER A 217 -16.26 0.53 8.87
N PRO A 218 -16.53 1.55 8.05
CA PRO A 218 -15.57 2.63 7.78
C PRO A 218 -15.02 3.31 9.04
N SER A 219 -15.86 3.45 10.08
CA SER A 219 -15.46 3.99 11.38
C SER A 219 -14.34 3.19 12.07
N ASP A 220 -14.15 1.93 11.68
CA ASP A 220 -13.18 1.01 12.28
C ASP A 220 -11.86 0.93 11.52
N TYR A 221 -11.75 1.53 10.33
CA TYR A 221 -10.57 1.42 9.47
C TYR A 221 -9.29 1.89 10.17
N GLY A 222 -9.32 3.04 10.83
CA GLY A 222 -8.16 3.56 11.59
C GLY A 222 -7.72 2.61 12.72
N ARG A 223 -8.67 2.10 13.50
CA ARG A 223 -8.41 1.13 14.57
C ARG A 223 -7.84 -0.18 14.03
N HIS A 224 -8.29 -0.63 12.86
CA HIS A 224 -7.72 -1.81 12.24
C HIS A 224 -6.30 -1.57 11.74
N LEU A 225 -6.01 -0.44 11.09
CA LEU A 225 -4.63 -0.08 10.71
C LEU A 225 -3.68 -0.11 11.91
N GLU A 226 -4.10 0.46 13.04
CA GLU A 226 -3.35 0.41 14.30
C GLU A 226 -3.16 -1.03 14.79
N ARG A 227 -4.23 -1.83 14.86
CA ARG A 227 -4.16 -3.23 15.30
C ARG A 227 -3.21 -4.09 14.47
N TYR A 228 -3.17 -3.89 13.15
CA TYR A 228 -2.26 -4.61 12.28
C TYR A 228 -0.83 -4.04 12.30
N GLY A 229 -0.63 -2.89 12.96
CA GLY A 229 0.68 -2.24 13.13
C GLY A 229 1.16 -1.54 11.87
N PHE A 230 0.25 -0.84 11.16
CA PHE A 230 0.57 -0.16 9.91
C PHE A 230 1.72 0.84 10.07
N MET A 231 1.73 1.62 11.15
CA MET A 231 2.77 2.62 11.41
C MET A 231 4.13 1.97 11.65
N GLU A 232 4.16 0.88 12.41
CA GLU A 232 5.38 0.10 12.72
C GLU A 232 5.96 -0.59 11.48
N LEU A 233 5.13 -0.85 10.46
CA LEU A 233 5.55 -1.49 9.21
C LEU A 233 5.95 -0.49 8.10
N THR A 234 5.76 0.82 8.30
CA THR A 234 5.87 1.81 7.21
C THR A 234 6.77 3.01 7.55
N GLY A 235 7.85 2.74 8.29
CA GLY A 235 8.87 3.72 8.61
C GLY A 235 8.68 4.38 9.97
N LYS A 236 9.44 5.46 10.20
CA LYS A 236 9.35 6.25 11.44
C LYS A 236 7.94 6.81 11.62
N ALA A 237 7.40 6.63 12.82
CA ALA A 237 6.10 7.16 13.18
C ALA A 237 6.21 8.65 13.50
N THR A 238 5.43 9.47 12.78
CA THR A 238 5.40 10.92 12.96
C THR A 238 3.97 11.41 13.14
N LEU A 239 3.81 12.59 13.75
CA LEU A 239 2.50 13.23 13.86
C LEU A 239 1.88 13.49 12.48
N GLU A 240 2.70 13.87 11.50
CA GLU A 240 2.28 14.07 10.11
C GLU A 240 1.60 12.82 9.54
N LYS A 241 2.25 11.65 9.63
CA LYS A 241 1.69 10.37 9.19
C LYS A 241 0.42 10.00 9.96
N LYS A 242 0.40 10.18 11.28
CA LYS A 242 -0.79 9.91 12.12
C LYS A 242 -2.00 10.74 11.68
N LEU A 243 -1.82 12.03 11.42
CA LEU A 243 -2.89 12.91 10.93
C LEU A 243 -3.31 12.54 9.51
N ALA A 244 -2.36 12.18 8.64
CA ALA A 244 -2.65 11.78 7.26
C ALA A 244 -3.48 10.49 7.15
N ILE A 245 -3.34 9.56 8.09
CA ILE A 245 -4.20 8.35 8.13
C ILE A 245 -5.67 8.73 8.11
N LYS A 246 -6.08 9.76 8.88
CA LYS A 246 -7.49 10.20 8.93
C LYS A 246 -7.99 10.66 7.55
N HIS A 247 -7.21 11.49 6.87
CA HIS A 247 -7.57 11.98 5.53
C HIS A 247 -7.61 10.85 4.49
N LEU A 248 -6.66 9.93 4.56
CA LEU A 248 -6.58 8.80 3.62
C LEU A 248 -7.66 7.74 3.87
N VAL A 249 -8.04 7.49 5.13
CA VAL A 249 -9.18 6.64 5.48
C VAL A 249 -10.48 7.22 4.92
N ASN A 250 -10.67 8.54 5.04
CA ASN A 250 -11.83 9.22 4.45
C ASN A 250 -11.85 9.11 2.93
N LEU A 251 -10.70 9.28 2.26
CA LEU A 251 -10.60 9.08 0.81
C LEU A 251 -10.89 7.64 0.41
N TYR A 252 -10.31 6.66 1.12
CA TYR A 252 -10.52 5.24 0.88
C TYR A 252 -12.01 4.86 0.99
N ASP A 253 -12.67 5.31 2.06
CA ASP A 253 -14.10 5.10 2.23
C ASP A 253 -14.90 5.83 1.15
N ALA A 254 -14.64 7.10 0.87
CA ALA A 254 -15.37 7.85 -0.16
C ALA A 254 -15.31 7.15 -1.52
N CYS A 255 -14.17 6.58 -1.90
CA CYS A 255 -14.00 5.80 -3.13
C CYS A 255 -14.66 4.40 -3.10
N GLY A 256 -15.19 3.96 -1.95
CA GLY A 256 -15.87 2.67 -1.81
C GLY A 256 -14.94 1.49 -1.51
N GLY A 257 -13.76 1.77 -0.95
CA GLY A 257 -12.74 0.77 -0.65
C GLY A 257 -12.24 0.04 -1.89
N ARG A 258 -12.16 -1.29 -1.87
CA ARG A 258 -11.73 -2.09 -3.03
C ARG A 258 -12.67 -1.98 -4.24
N SER A 259 -13.95 -1.72 -4.00
CA SER A 259 -14.95 -1.52 -5.07
C SER A 259 -14.63 -0.31 -5.96
N ARG A 260 -13.69 0.56 -5.56
CA ARG A 260 -13.17 1.66 -6.39
C ARG A 260 -12.65 1.24 -7.76
N PHE A 261 -12.27 -0.04 -7.90
CA PHE A 261 -11.80 -0.59 -9.18
C PHE A 261 -12.94 -0.99 -10.12
N SER A 262 -14.20 -0.94 -9.67
CA SER A 262 -15.39 -1.13 -10.51
C SER A 262 -16.02 0.23 -10.84
N GLU A 263 -16.05 0.59 -12.11
CA GLU A 263 -16.72 1.81 -12.56
C GLU A 263 -18.20 1.83 -12.20
N LYS A 264 -18.88 0.67 -12.31
CA LYS A 264 -20.28 0.52 -11.94
C LYS A 264 -20.50 0.84 -10.46
N ALA A 265 -19.73 0.20 -9.57
CA ALA A 265 -19.86 0.43 -8.12
C ALA A 265 -19.52 1.88 -7.76
N THR A 266 -18.54 2.47 -8.44
CA THR A 266 -18.13 3.86 -8.23
C THR A 266 -19.23 4.83 -8.66
N LYS A 267 -19.87 4.59 -9.81
CA LYS A 267 -21.01 5.38 -10.30
C LYS A 267 -22.20 5.31 -9.36
N GLU A 268 -22.56 4.12 -8.90
CA GLU A 268 -23.63 3.92 -7.90
C GLU A 268 -23.32 4.70 -6.61
N ARG A 269 -22.07 4.62 -6.13
CA ARG A 269 -21.62 5.35 -4.94
C ARG A 269 -21.65 6.86 -5.13
N THR A 270 -21.25 7.37 -6.30
CA THR A 270 -21.37 8.80 -6.60
C THR A 270 -22.83 9.26 -6.58
N GLY A 271 -23.76 8.51 -7.17
CA GLY A 271 -25.18 8.84 -7.12
C GLY A 271 -25.75 8.86 -5.70
N MET A 272 -25.23 8.04 -4.79
CA MET A 272 -25.64 8.04 -3.38
C MET A 272 -25.07 9.22 -2.57
N LEU A 273 -23.80 9.57 -2.77
CA LEU A 273 -23.11 10.60 -1.97
C LEU A 273 -23.24 12.02 -2.55
N LEU A 274 -23.46 12.13 -3.86
CA LEU A 274 -23.54 13.39 -4.60
C LEU A 274 -24.76 13.36 -5.55
N PRO A 275 -25.99 13.29 -5.01
CA PRO A 275 -27.20 13.07 -5.82
C PRO A 275 -27.48 14.19 -6.83
N ASP A 276 -27.05 15.43 -6.52
CA ASP A 276 -27.27 16.61 -7.35
C ASP A 276 -26.22 16.82 -8.45
N ILE A 277 -25.18 15.97 -8.51
CA ILE A 277 -24.08 16.09 -9.46
C ILE A 277 -24.22 15.00 -10.53
N GLN A 278 -24.27 15.41 -11.79
CA GLN A 278 -24.17 14.47 -12.89
C GLN A 278 -22.81 13.76 -12.85
N PHE A 279 -22.83 12.44 -12.97
CA PHE A 279 -21.60 11.64 -12.97
C PHE A 279 -20.80 11.89 -14.25
N PHE A 280 -19.63 12.52 -14.14
CA PHE A 280 -18.69 12.71 -15.23
C PHE A 280 -17.43 11.85 -15.01
N VAL A 281 -17.15 10.95 -15.95
CA VAL A 281 -15.85 10.27 -16.04
C VAL A 281 -15.04 10.98 -17.12
N ALA A 282 -13.79 11.30 -16.84
CA ALA A 282 -12.89 11.83 -17.85
C ALA A 282 -12.69 10.81 -18.97
N ASN A 283 -12.58 11.26 -20.22
CA ASN A 283 -12.33 10.39 -21.37
C ASN A 283 -10.95 9.70 -21.31
N ASP A 284 -10.02 10.22 -20.51
CA ASP A 284 -8.71 9.62 -20.29
C ASP A 284 -8.82 8.46 -19.27
N PRO A 285 -8.52 7.21 -19.66
CA PRO A 285 -8.62 6.04 -18.79
C PRO A 285 -7.46 5.94 -17.77
N ARG A 286 -6.41 6.77 -17.89
CA ARG A 286 -5.25 6.73 -16.99
C ARG A 286 -5.63 7.22 -15.58
N PRO A 287 -5.02 6.67 -14.52
CA PRO A 287 -5.29 7.11 -13.16
C PRO A 287 -5.09 8.61 -12.94
N ARG A 288 -5.91 9.18 -12.05
CA ARG A 288 -5.84 10.60 -11.65
C ARG A 288 -5.17 10.75 -10.29
N GLY A 289 -4.67 11.95 -10.01
CA GLY A 289 -4.14 12.27 -8.69
C GLY A 289 -5.22 12.80 -7.76
N ALA A 290 -5.22 12.36 -6.50
CA ALA A 290 -5.97 12.97 -5.42
C ALA A 290 -4.97 13.57 -4.43
N VAL A 291 -4.92 14.90 -4.34
CA VAL A 291 -3.99 15.64 -3.48
C VAL A 291 -4.73 16.34 -2.35
N HIS A 292 -4.30 16.16 -1.11
CA HIS A 292 -4.94 16.81 0.02
C HIS A 292 -4.56 18.30 0.11
N MET A 293 -5.55 19.18 0.24
CA MET A 293 -5.33 20.63 0.16
C MET A 293 -4.46 21.20 1.29
N THR A 294 -4.59 20.65 2.50
CA THR A 294 -3.80 21.14 3.66
C THR A 294 -2.48 20.39 3.86
N ASN A 295 -2.29 19.26 3.17
CA ASN A 295 -1.04 18.53 3.17
C ASN A 295 -0.79 17.91 1.79
N PRO A 296 -0.18 18.67 0.86
CA PRO A 296 -0.01 18.21 -0.52
C PRO A 296 0.97 17.05 -0.69
N ARG A 297 1.67 16.62 0.38
CA ARG A 297 2.43 15.35 0.38
C ARG A 297 1.51 14.12 0.38
N ILE A 298 0.26 14.29 0.80
CA ILE A 298 -0.77 13.27 0.66
C ILE A 298 -1.28 13.29 -0.78
N LEU A 299 -0.59 12.55 -1.65
CA LEU A 299 -0.94 12.38 -3.05
C LEU A 299 -1.18 10.90 -3.36
N LYS A 300 -2.42 10.55 -3.72
CA LYS A 300 -2.84 9.19 -4.07
C LYS A 300 -3.20 9.12 -5.56
N SER A 301 -2.71 8.11 -6.27
CA SER A 301 -3.27 7.72 -7.57
C SER A 301 -4.59 6.98 -7.38
N ILE A 302 -5.65 7.42 -8.06
CA ILE A 302 -6.98 6.83 -7.96
C ILE A 302 -7.53 6.49 -9.35
N PRO A 303 -8.44 5.50 -9.47
CA PRO A 303 -9.17 5.26 -10.70
C PRO A 303 -9.89 6.54 -11.18
N PRO A 304 -9.99 6.79 -12.50
CA PRO A 304 -10.62 8.01 -13.03
C PRO A 304 -12.04 8.25 -12.50
N ALA A 305 -12.82 7.17 -12.37
CA ALA A 305 -14.20 7.21 -11.87
C ALA A 305 -14.30 7.76 -10.43
N CYS A 306 -13.22 7.71 -9.64
CA CYS A 306 -13.20 8.18 -8.26
C CYS A 306 -12.95 9.69 -8.11
N ALA A 307 -12.70 10.44 -9.19
CA ALA A 307 -12.29 11.85 -9.11
C ALA A 307 -13.28 12.74 -8.34
N MET A 308 -14.58 12.58 -8.57
CA MET A 308 -15.62 13.33 -7.85
C MET A 308 -15.72 12.91 -6.37
N LEU A 309 -15.54 11.62 -6.09
CA LEU A 309 -15.53 11.10 -4.71
C LEU A 309 -14.32 11.61 -3.93
N ALA A 310 -13.17 11.79 -4.59
CA ALA A 310 -12.00 12.42 -3.99
C ALA A 310 -12.27 13.87 -3.58
N LYS A 311 -12.95 14.65 -4.44
CA LYS A 311 -13.41 16.01 -4.10
C LYS A 311 -14.34 16.04 -2.91
N TYR A 312 -15.31 15.13 -2.88
CA TYR A 312 -16.19 14.96 -1.72
C TYR A 312 -15.41 14.64 -0.44
N ALA A 313 -14.33 13.85 -0.53
CA ALA A 313 -13.45 13.53 0.59
C ALA A 313 -12.49 14.67 1.01
N GLY A 314 -12.55 15.85 0.38
CA GLY A 314 -11.70 17.00 0.68
C GLY A 314 -10.34 17.00 -0.04
N PHE A 315 -10.20 16.23 -1.12
CA PHE A 315 -9.03 16.23 -1.98
C PHE A 315 -9.27 17.04 -3.25
N ASP A 316 -8.22 17.61 -3.81
CA ASP A 316 -8.27 18.16 -5.17
C ASP A 316 -7.88 17.08 -6.18
N ASP A 317 -8.39 17.20 -7.39
CA ASP A 317 -8.11 16.26 -8.47
C ASP A 317 -7.00 16.80 -9.39
N LEU A 318 -6.06 15.92 -9.75
CA LEU A 318 -5.01 16.20 -10.71
C LEU A 318 -5.25 15.38 -11.96
N SER A 319 -4.97 15.96 -13.12
CA SER A 319 -4.95 15.23 -14.38
C SER A 319 -3.87 14.13 -14.34
N PRO A 320 -3.94 13.11 -15.22
CA PRO A 320 -2.89 12.10 -15.31
C PRO A 320 -1.50 12.71 -15.58
N ASP A 321 -1.43 13.75 -16.42
CA ASP A 321 -0.16 14.42 -16.75
C ASP A 321 0.37 15.22 -15.54
N ASP A 322 -0.49 15.99 -14.85
CA ASP A 322 -0.13 16.68 -13.59
C ASP A 322 0.32 15.70 -12.49
N LEU A 323 -0.18 14.47 -12.49
CA LEU A 323 0.19 13.43 -11.53
C LEU A 323 1.57 12.83 -11.81
N GLU A 324 1.95 12.72 -13.09
CA GLU A 324 3.26 12.23 -13.52
C GLU A 324 4.34 13.28 -13.26
N GLU A 325 4.05 14.55 -13.54
CA GLU A 325 4.96 15.68 -13.39
C GLU A 325 4.85 16.36 -12.01
N PHE A 326 4.14 15.75 -11.06
CA PHE A 326 3.85 16.40 -9.78
C PHE A 326 5.12 16.78 -9.01
N ASP A 327 5.37 18.09 -8.92
CA ASP A 327 6.34 18.68 -8.01
C ASP A 327 5.64 19.36 -6.83
N LEU A 328 6.05 18.98 -5.61
CA LEU A 328 5.43 19.48 -4.39
C LEU A 328 5.65 20.98 -4.19
N GLU A 329 6.85 21.46 -4.46
CA GLU A 329 7.24 22.85 -4.21
C GLU A 329 6.53 23.77 -5.20
N GLU A 330 6.50 23.38 -6.47
CA GLU A 330 5.78 24.09 -7.52
C GLU A 330 4.27 24.08 -7.25
N PHE A 331 3.71 22.94 -6.85
CA PHE A 331 2.29 22.84 -6.50
C PHE A 331 1.91 23.80 -5.36
N VAL A 332 2.68 23.79 -4.27
CA VAL A 332 2.47 24.68 -3.11
C VAL A 332 2.60 26.15 -3.54
N LYS A 333 3.61 26.49 -4.34
CA LYS A 333 3.81 27.85 -4.85
C LYS A 333 2.64 28.32 -5.69
N ARG A 334 2.18 27.50 -6.65
CA ARG A 334 1.06 27.80 -7.54
C ARG A 334 -0.25 27.99 -6.77
N LYS A 335 -0.56 27.10 -5.81
CA LYS A 335 -1.77 27.21 -4.98
C LYS A 335 -1.72 28.42 -4.05
N THR A 336 -0.57 28.71 -3.46
CA THR A 336 -0.39 29.91 -2.62
C THR A 336 -0.62 31.18 -3.43
N GLN A 337 -0.04 31.26 -4.64
CA GLN A 337 -0.25 32.43 -5.51
C GLN A 337 -1.70 32.59 -5.93
N ALA A 338 -2.39 31.48 -6.27
CA ALA A 338 -3.81 31.51 -6.61
C ALA A 338 -4.69 31.97 -5.43
N ALA A 339 -4.40 31.49 -4.21
CA ALA A 339 -5.09 31.92 -3.00
C ALA A 339 -4.87 33.42 -2.72
N LEU A 340 -3.64 33.91 -2.84
CA LEU A 340 -3.32 35.34 -2.68
C LEU A 340 -4.05 36.20 -3.71
N ASN A 341 -4.09 35.77 -4.98
CA ASN A 341 -4.80 36.49 -6.04
C ASN A 341 -6.31 36.54 -5.77
N ARG A 342 -6.88 35.46 -5.22
CA ARG A 342 -8.29 35.42 -4.82
C ARG A 342 -8.60 36.37 -3.67
N LEU A 343 -7.78 36.37 -2.62
CA LEU A 343 -7.92 37.29 -1.48
C LEU A 343 -7.85 38.76 -1.93
N LYS A 344 -6.89 39.08 -2.82
CA LYS A 344 -6.79 40.42 -3.43
C LYS A 344 -8.06 40.79 -4.20
N LYS A 345 -8.62 39.86 -4.99
CA LYS A 345 -9.84 40.09 -5.77
C LYS A 345 -11.08 40.28 -4.87
N GLU A 346 -11.11 39.61 -3.73
CA GLU A 346 -12.18 39.70 -2.73
C GLU A 346 -12.00 40.90 -1.78
N ASN A 347 -11.00 41.78 -1.99
CA ASN A 347 -10.62 42.89 -1.10
C ASN A 347 -10.41 42.46 0.36
N ILE A 348 -9.96 41.22 0.58
CA ILE A 348 -9.63 40.71 1.90
C ILE A 348 -8.18 41.08 2.21
N GLU A 349 -7.99 42.07 3.08
CA GLU A 349 -6.67 42.43 3.58
C GLU A 349 -6.20 41.42 4.64
N PRO A 350 -4.95 40.91 4.55
CA PRO A 350 -4.40 40.05 5.60
C PRO A 350 -4.39 40.80 6.94
N SER A 351 -4.98 40.20 7.97
CA SER A 351 -4.99 40.77 9.33
C SER A 351 -3.62 40.80 10.01
N MET A 352 -2.61 40.18 9.37
CA MET A 352 -1.25 40.08 9.86
C MET A 352 -0.25 40.30 8.72
N THR A 353 0.84 41.00 9.03
CA THR A 353 1.96 41.17 8.10
C THR A 353 2.79 39.90 7.98
N ALA A 354 3.57 39.76 6.91
CA ALA A 354 4.47 38.62 6.70
C ALA A 354 5.48 38.45 7.86
N GLU A 355 5.91 39.55 8.49
CA GLU A 355 6.77 39.54 9.68
C GLU A 355 6.06 38.96 10.92
N GLN A 356 4.80 39.34 11.16
CA GLN A 356 4.01 38.79 12.27
C GLN A 356 3.76 37.29 12.10
N LEU A 357 3.55 36.85 10.85
CA LEU A 357 3.37 35.45 10.53
C LEU A 357 4.67 34.64 10.71
N MET A 358 5.82 35.22 10.33
CA MET A 358 7.15 34.63 10.56
C MET A 358 7.51 34.54 12.05
N LYS A 359 7.15 35.52 12.88
CA LYS A 359 7.32 35.46 14.34
C LYS A 359 6.52 34.30 14.94
N LEU A 360 5.24 34.17 14.56
CA LEU A 360 4.38 33.07 15.00
C LEU A 360 4.90 31.69 14.57
N MET A 361 5.40 31.55 13.33
CA MET A 361 5.98 30.28 12.88
C MET A 361 7.31 29.93 13.56
N ARG A 362 8.02 30.92 14.13
CA ARG A 362 9.24 30.74 14.92
C ARG A 362 8.96 30.53 16.41
N GLY A 363 7.71 30.68 16.85
CA GLY A 363 7.33 30.54 18.26
C GLY A 363 7.69 31.74 19.14
N GLU A 364 7.82 32.94 18.54
CA GLU A 364 8.02 34.22 19.26
C GLU A 364 6.71 34.95 19.57
#